data_AF-A0A8J5EYK7-F1
#
_entry.id   AF-A0A8J5EYK7-F1
#
_cell.length_a   1.000
_cell.length_b   1.000
_cell.length_c   1.000
_cell.angle_alpha   90.00
_cell.angle_beta   90.00
_cell.angle_gamma   90.00
#
_symmetry.space_group_name_H-M   'P 1'
#
loop_
_entity.id
_entity.type
_entity.pdbx_description
1 polymer ?
#
loop_
_entity_poly.entity_id
_entity_poly.type
_entity_poly.pdbx_seq_one_letter_code
_entity_poly.pdbx_strand_id
1 'polypeptide(L)'
;MEPSAPHQFNIFQAFSAYSDIMSKAHLSGAKERLAILSRSLDSSGPTRFVELFIPRDMLINQICNLMCCLDLSVGSHQFNLLYEFVFFICRENGQKSISVNRALAGWRLVLNGRFRLLDEWCNFVGMHQRHNILEDTWQQVLAFSRYVNEDLEGYDPTGAWPVLIDEFVEHIYRFFSFSVFFFYFLTCF
;
A
#
# COMPACT_ATOMS: atom_id res chain seq x y z
N MET A 1 14.66 -41.26 3.68
CA MET A 1 13.51 -40.35 3.52
C MET A 1 14.02 -38.97 3.89
N GLU A 2 14.35 -38.14 2.90
CA GLU A 2 14.63 -36.72 3.15
C GLU A 2 13.35 -36.06 3.69
N PRO A 3 13.45 -35.16 4.69
CA PRO A 3 12.33 -34.31 5.03
C PRO A 3 12.09 -33.39 3.82
N SER A 4 10.95 -33.55 3.17
CA SER A 4 10.43 -32.63 2.17
C SER A 4 10.54 -31.20 2.70
N ALA A 5 11.37 -30.37 2.05
CA ALA A 5 11.55 -28.98 2.42
C ALA A 5 10.18 -28.30 2.57
N PRO A 6 9.97 -27.49 3.63
CA PRO A 6 8.71 -26.76 3.78
C PRO A 6 8.51 -25.93 2.51
N HIS A 7 7.34 -26.07 1.88
CA HIS A 7 6.98 -25.34 0.67
C HIS A 7 7.18 -23.84 0.92
N GLN A 8 8.31 -23.32 0.44
CA GLN A 8 8.70 -21.95 0.65
C GLN A 8 7.68 -21.06 -0.07
N PHE A 9 7.00 -20.22 0.70
CA PHE A 9 6.04 -19.27 0.17
C PHE A 9 6.67 -18.43 -0.96
N ASN A 10 6.09 -18.50 -2.16
CA ASN A 10 6.59 -17.80 -3.33
C ASN A 10 5.62 -16.67 -3.73
N ILE A 11 6.00 -15.43 -3.42
CA ILE A 11 5.18 -14.24 -3.70
C ILE A 11 4.93 -14.03 -5.20
N PHE A 12 5.86 -14.44 -6.07
CA PHE A 12 5.69 -14.34 -7.53
C PHE A 12 4.57 -15.26 -8.01
N GLN A 13 4.51 -16.49 -7.49
CA GLN A 13 3.43 -17.42 -7.82
C GLN A 13 2.08 -16.92 -7.30
N ALA A 14 2.05 -16.38 -6.08
CA ALA A 14 0.84 -15.80 -5.51
C ALA A 14 0.35 -14.59 -6.33
N PHE A 15 1.25 -13.68 -6.72
CA PHE A 15 0.92 -12.51 -7.54
C PHE A 15 0.47 -12.92 -8.95
N SER A 16 1.13 -13.91 -9.57
CA SER A 16 0.73 -14.43 -10.88
C SER A 16 -0.66 -15.05 -10.83
N ALA A 17 -0.97 -15.83 -9.79
CA ALA A 17 -2.30 -16.42 -9.60
C ALA A 17 -3.36 -15.33 -9.38
N TYR A 18 -3.05 -14.33 -8.55
CA TYR A 18 -3.93 -13.17 -8.33
C TYR A 18 -4.22 -12.43 -9.64
N SER A 19 -3.17 -12.12 -10.41
CA SER A 19 -3.28 -11.41 -11.69
C SER A 19 -4.13 -12.18 -12.71
N ASP A 20 -3.96 -13.52 -12.80
CA ASP A 20 -4.79 -14.36 -13.66
C ASP A 20 -6.27 -14.30 -13.25
N ILE A 21 -6.56 -14.37 -11.95
CA ILE A 21 -7.92 -14.26 -11.42
C ILE A 21 -8.53 -12.90 -11.76
N MET A 22 -7.78 -11.81 -11.58
CA MET A 22 -8.24 -10.44 -11.84
C MET A 22 -8.45 -10.18 -13.34
N SER A 23 -7.60 -10.72 -14.22
CA SER A 23 -7.80 -10.64 -15.67
C SER A 23 -9.13 -11.28 -16.13
N LYS A 24 -9.60 -12.26 -15.36
CA LYS A 24 -10.84 -13.02 -15.58
C LYS A 24 -11.95 -12.63 -14.60
N ALA A 25 -11.89 -11.43 -13.99
CA ALA A 25 -12.83 -11.00 -12.96
C ALA A 25 -14.29 -10.89 -13.45
N HIS A 26 -14.49 -10.68 -14.76
CA HIS A 26 -15.79 -10.66 -15.41
C HIS A 26 -16.47 -12.05 -15.48
N LEU A 27 -15.72 -13.13 -15.27
CA LEU A 27 -16.24 -14.49 -15.24
C LEU A 27 -16.74 -14.86 -13.84
N SER A 28 -17.79 -15.67 -13.78
CA SER A 28 -18.31 -16.18 -12.50
C SER A 28 -17.22 -16.94 -11.70
N GLY A 29 -17.31 -16.86 -10.38
CA GLY A 29 -16.40 -17.56 -9.47
C GLY A 29 -15.09 -16.85 -9.13
N ALA A 30 -14.84 -15.62 -9.62
CA ALA A 30 -13.64 -14.85 -9.23
C ALA A 30 -13.51 -14.67 -7.71
N LYS A 31 -14.62 -14.37 -7.02
CA LYS A 31 -14.67 -14.27 -5.55
C LYS A 31 -14.27 -15.57 -4.85
N GLU A 32 -14.74 -16.71 -5.36
CA GLU A 32 -14.40 -18.03 -4.80
C GLU A 32 -12.92 -18.34 -5.01
N ARG A 33 -12.38 -18.09 -6.21
CA ARG A 33 -10.96 -18.27 -6.50
C ARG A 33 -10.07 -17.40 -5.61
N LEU A 34 -10.47 -16.15 -5.37
CA LEU A 34 -9.77 -15.26 -4.43
C LEU A 34 -9.84 -15.79 -2.99
N ALA A 35 -10.98 -16.33 -2.55
CA ALA A 35 -11.12 -16.92 -1.22
C ALA A 35 -10.27 -18.19 -1.06
N ILE A 36 -10.13 -19.01 -2.12
CA ILE A 36 -9.24 -20.17 -2.13
C ILE A 36 -7.77 -19.71 -2.06
N LEU A 37 -7.39 -18.73 -2.88
CA LEU A 37 -6.03 -18.18 -2.88
C LEU A 37 -5.68 -17.66 -1.49
N SER A 38 -6.56 -16.82 -0.91
CA SER A 38 -6.34 -16.22 0.41
C SER A 38 -6.18 -17.28 1.51
N ARG A 39 -7.04 -18.32 1.52
CA ARG A 39 -6.88 -19.47 2.43
C ARG A 39 -5.56 -20.23 2.24
N SER A 40 -5.07 -20.33 1.01
CA SER A 40 -3.77 -20.97 0.72
C SER A 40 -2.59 -20.14 1.22
N LEU A 41 -2.72 -18.81 1.23
CA LEU A 41 -1.74 -17.91 1.83
C LEU A 41 -1.71 -18.10 3.35
N ASP A 42 -2.88 -18.29 3.97
CA ASP A 42 -3.03 -18.48 5.42
C ASP A 42 -2.60 -19.88 5.90
N SER A 43 -2.80 -20.93 5.08
CA SER A 43 -2.51 -22.33 5.46
C SER A 43 -1.04 -22.70 5.43
N SER A 44 -0.17 -21.85 4.87
CA SER A 44 1.27 -22.09 4.71
C SER A 44 2.09 -21.80 5.99
N GLY A 45 1.45 -21.70 7.15
CA GLY A 45 2.07 -21.41 8.46
C GLY A 45 1.35 -20.27 9.19
N PRO A 46 1.55 -20.11 10.51
CA PRO A 46 0.72 -19.21 11.31
C PRO A 46 0.99 -17.77 10.90
N THR A 47 0.12 -17.18 10.08
CA THR A 47 -0.30 -15.78 10.15
C THR A 47 0.83 -14.76 10.40
N ARG A 48 1.93 -14.85 9.63
CA ARG A 48 3.12 -14.01 9.81
C ARG A 48 3.46 -13.11 8.61
N PHE A 49 2.53 -12.76 7.72
CA PHE A 49 2.80 -11.61 6.82
C PHE A 49 2.98 -10.29 7.59
N VAL A 50 2.47 -10.23 8.82
CA VAL A 50 2.56 -9.07 9.73
C VAL A 50 3.55 -9.26 10.88
N GLU A 51 3.74 -10.49 11.37
CA GLU A 51 4.69 -10.79 12.46
C GLU A 51 6.05 -11.33 11.98
N LEU A 52 6.15 -11.86 10.76
CA LEU A 52 7.39 -12.03 10.03
C LEU A 52 7.28 -11.17 8.78
N PHE A 53 7.72 -9.93 8.92
CA PHE A 53 8.73 -9.54 7.96
C PHE A 53 9.76 -10.69 7.93
N ILE A 54 9.64 -11.57 6.91
CA ILE A 54 10.81 -12.07 6.19
C ILE A 54 11.81 -10.91 6.24
N PRO A 55 13.05 -11.09 6.77
CA PRO A 55 13.92 -9.98 7.17
C PRO A 55 13.75 -8.84 6.19
N ARG A 56 13.39 -7.62 6.66
CA ARG A 56 12.92 -6.48 5.84
C ARG A 56 13.50 -6.46 4.43
N ASP A 57 14.80 -6.69 4.35
CA ASP A 57 15.62 -6.81 3.17
C ASP A 57 15.17 -7.89 2.16
N MET A 58 14.78 -9.10 2.55
CA MET A 58 14.41 -10.19 1.63
C MET A 58 13.01 -10.01 1.00
N LEU A 59 12.02 -9.45 1.71
CA LEU A 59 10.71 -9.11 1.11
C LEU A 59 10.80 -7.84 0.26
N ILE A 60 11.55 -6.84 0.73
CA ILE A 60 11.93 -5.69 -0.10
C ILE A 60 12.68 -6.18 -1.34
N ASN A 61 13.65 -7.09 -1.24
CA ASN A 61 14.38 -7.61 -2.41
C ASN A 61 13.47 -8.37 -3.36
N GLN A 62 12.54 -9.19 -2.86
CA GLN A 62 11.59 -9.92 -3.71
C GLN A 62 10.66 -8.96 -4.44
N ILE A 63 10.15 -7.94 -3.75
CA ILE A 63 9.24 -6.95 -4.34
C ILE A 63 9.98 -5.95 -5.22
N CYS A 64 11.19 -5.52 -4.85
CA CYS A 64 12.10 -4.77 -5.70
C CYS A 64 12.46 -5.56 -6.96
N ASN A 65 12.75 -6.85 -6.86
CA ASN A 65 12.99 -7.71 -8.03
C ASN A 65 11.72 -7.81 -8.89
N LEU A 66 10.54 -7.98 -8.27
CA LEU A 66 9.26 -8.02 -8.98
C LEU A 66 8.96 -6.68 -9.68
N MET A 67 9.30 -5.56 -9.04
CA MET A 67 9.16 -4.20 -9.57
C MET A 67 10.20 -3.87 -10.66
N CYS A 68 11.43 -4.37 -10.53
CA CYS A 68 12.50 -4.24 -11.53
C CYS A 68 12.24 -5.12 -12.76
N CYS A 69 11.72 -6.34 -12.57
CA CYS A 69 11.39 -7.26 -13.67
C CYS A 69 10.17 -6.83 -14.49
N LEU A 70 9.26 -6.04 -13.91
CA LEU A 70 8.01 -5.65 -14.55
C LEU A 70 8.03 -4.25 -15.19
N ASP A 71 9.18 -3.57 -15.23
CA ASP A 71 9.35 -2.20 -15.77
C ASP A 71 8.20 -1.25 -15.37
N LEU A 72 7.86 -1.28 -14.07
CA LEU A 72 6.66 -0.65 -13.54
C LEU A 72 6.89 0.84 -13.35
N SER A 73 6.84 1.58 -14.45
CA SER A 73 6.44 2.98 -14.36
C SER A 73 5.15 3.07 -13.54
N VAL A 74 5.05 4.11 -12.71
CA VAL A 74 3.91 4.32 -11.79
C VAL A 74 2.58 4.35 -12.55
N GLY A 75 2.55 4.54 -13.87
CA GLY A 75 1.34 4.49 -14.70
C GLY A 75 0.96 3.13 -15.28
N SER A 76 1.73 2.07 -15.05
CA SER A 76 1.49 0.75 -15.66
C SER A 76 0.33 -0.02 -15.01
N HIS A 77 -0.41 -0.78 -15.82
CA HIS A 77 -1.51 -1.63 -15.34
C HIS A 77 -1.03 -2.68 -14.33
N GLN A 78 0.15 -3.27 -14.55
CA GLN A 78 0.74 -4.22 -13.63
C GLN A 78 1.05 -3.62 -12.25
N PHE A 79 1.36 -2.32 -12.16
CA PHE A 79 1.58 -1.68 -10.87
C PHE A 79 0.25 -1.53 -10.10
N ASN A 80 -0.84 -1.20 -10.78
CA ASN A 80 -2.18 -1.19 -10.15
C ASN A 80 -2.52 -2.57 -9.58
N LEU A 81 -2.30 -3.63 -10.35
CA LEU A 81 -2.53 -4.99 -9.90
C LEU A 81 -1.66 -5.36 -8.69
N LEU A 82 -0.37 -4.94 -8.69
CA LEU A 82 0.52 -5.16 -7.56
C LEU A 82 0.04 -4.40 -6.31
N TYR A 83 -0.39 -3.15 -6.48
CA TYR A 83 -0.91 -2.32 -5.39
C TYR A 83 -2.19 -2.90 -4.78
N GLU A 84 -3.11 -3.38 -5.61
CA GLU A 84 -4.32 -4.11 -5.19
C GLU A 84 -3.97 -5.44 -4.52
N PHE A 85 -3.00 -6.18 -5.06
CA PHE A 85 -2.53 -7.44 -4.50
C PHE A 85 -1.95 -7.26 -3.09
N VAL A 86 -1.18 -6.20 -2.85
CA VAL A 86 -0.64 -5.92 -1.51
C VAL A 86 -1.76 -5.67 -0.50
N PHE A 87 -2.83 -4.95 -0.86
CA PHE A 87 -4.00 -4.84 0.00
C PHE A 87 -4.67 -6.20 0.22
N PHE A 88 -4.81 -7.00 -0.83
CA PHE A 88 -5.42 -8.32 -0.80
C PHE A 88 -4.71 -9.27 0.17
N ILE A 89 -3.38 -9.27 0.22
CA ILE A 89 -2.62 -10.11 1.15
C ILE A 89 -2.54 -9.51 2.58
N CYS A 90 -2.72 -8.20 2.70
CA CYS A 90 -2.74 -7.53 4.01
C CYS A 90 -4.09 -7.65 4.73
N ARG A 91 -5.20 -7.91 4.02
CA ARG A 91 -6.53 -8.05 4.63
C ARG A 91 -6.79 -9.46 5.11
N GLU A 92 -7.61 -9.58 6.14
CA GLU A 92 -8.13 -10.88 6.58
C GLU A 92 -9.25 -11.34 5.63
N ASN A 93 -9.45 -12.67 5.55
CA ASN A 93 -10.43 -13.27 4.66
C ASN A 93 -11.83 -12.63 4.82
N GLY A 94 -12.33 -12.07 3.73
CA GLY A 94 -13.67 -11.46 3.67
C GLY A 94 -13.74 -10.02 4.20
N GLN A 95 -12.67 -9.46 4.76
CA GLN A 95 -12.64 -8.07 5.21
C GLN A 95 -12.40 -7.11 4.05
N LYS A 96 -13.05 -5.94 4.08
CA LYS A 96 -12.82 -4.81 3.16
C LYS A 96 -11.91 -3.74 3.76
N SER A 97 -11.17 -4.09 4.82
CA SER A 97 -10.31 -3.17 5.54
C SER A 97 -9.06 -3.87 6.06
N ILE A 98 -8.01 -3.09 6.30
CA ILE A 98 -6.76 -3.53 6.93
C ILE A 98 -6.45 -2.66 8.14
N SER A 99 -5.72 -3.18 9.12
CA SER A 99 -5.29 -2.38 10.26
C SER A 99 -4.32 -1.28 9.82
N VAL A 100 -4.26 -0.18 10.59
CA VAL A 100 -3.38 0.96 10.31
C VAL A 100 -1.92 0.51 10.15
N ASN A 101 -1.43 -0.35 11.04
CA ASN A 101 -0.07 -0.88 10.97
C ASN A 101 0.21 -1.64 9.65
N ARG A 102 -0.77 -2.43 9.17
CA ARG A 102 -0.66 -3.14 7.89
C ARG A 102 -0.64 -2.16 6.72
N ALA A 103 -1.49 -1.14 6.75
CA ALA A 103 -1.51 -0.10 5.72
C ALA A 103 -0.19 0.67 5.65
N LEU A 104 0.34 1.11 6.78
CA LEU A 104 1.62 1.81 6.86
C LEU A 104 2.78 0.98 6.30
N ALA A 105 2.85 -0.31 6.67
CA ALA A 105 3.85 -1.22 6.15
C ALA A 105 3.69 -1.43 4.63
N GLY A 106 2.46 -1.62 4.17
CA GLY A 106 2.12 -1.78 2.76
C GLY A 106 2.51 -0.55 1.93
N TRP A 107 2.08 0.65 2.31
CA TRP A 107 2.41 1.87 1.57
C TRP A 107 3.92 2.10 1.51
N ARG A 108 4.64 1.94 2.61
CA ARG A 108 6.11 2.04 2.63
C ARG A 108 6.80 1.04 1.70
N LEU A 109 6.16 -0.09 1.44
CA LEU A 109 6.70 -1.12 0.57
C LEU A 109 6.46 -0.79 -0.91
N VAL A 110 5.23 -0.46 -1.29
CA VAL A 110 4.86 -0.27 -2.71
C VAL A 110 5.04 1.14 -3.24
N LEU A 111 4.94 2.16 -2.38
CA LEU A 111 5.00 3.57 -2.79
C LEU A 111 6.38 4.22 -2.55
N ASN A 112 7.36 3.48 -2.00
CA ASN A 112 8.70 4.01 -1.82
C ASN A 112 9.32 4.46 -3.16
N GLY A 113 9.83 5.70 -3.17
CA GLY A 113 10.35 6.38 -4.37
C GLY A 113 9.29 6.72 -5.42
N ARG A 114 7.99 6.55 -5.12
CA ARG A 114 6.87 6.77 -6.06
C ARG A 114 5.84 7.76 -5.55
N PHE A 115 5.73 7.90 -4.24
CA PHE A 115 4.91 8.92 -3.60
C PHE A 115 5.84 9.90 -2.87
N ARG A 116 5.87 11.16 -3.33
CA ARG A 116 6.81 12.17 -2.81
C ARG A 116 6.55 12.52 -1.34
N LEU A 117 5.29 12.46 -0.90
CA LEU A 117 4.88 12.75 0.47
C LEU A 117 4.69 11.47 1.31
N LEU A 118 5.36 10.37 0.95
CA LEU A 118 5.14 9.07 1.59
C LEU A 118 5.45 9.08 3.09
N ASP A 119 6.54 9.73 3.48
CA ASP A 119 6.98 9.74 4.88
C ASP A 119 6.05 10.62 5.72
N GLU A 120 5.68 11.79 5.21
CA GLU A 120 4.70 12.69 5.82
C GLU A 120 3.35 11.99 5.95
N TRP A 121 2.88 11.34 4.89
CA TRP A 121 1.64 10.55 4.89
C TRP A 121 1.68 9.45 5.96
N CYS A 122 2.74 8.64 5.98
CA CYS A 122 2.85 7.54 6.93
C CYS A 122 2.95 8.03 8.38
N ASN A 123 3.64 9.15 8.61
CA ASN A 123 3.73 9.77 9.93
C ASN A 123 2.38 10.33 10.38
N PHE A 124 1.70 11.07 9.51
CA PHE A 124 0.36 11.60 9.76
C PHE A 124 -0.62 10.48 10.12
N VAL A 125 -0.73 9.46 9.26
CA VAL A 125 -1.64 8.33 9.50
C VAL A 125 -1.28 7.60 10.79
N GLY A 126 0.02 7.37 11.05
CA GLY A 126 0.47 6.69 12.27
C GLY A 126 0.13 7.44 13.57
N MET A 127 0.04 8.77 13.52
CA MET A 127 -0.28 9.60 14.69
C MET A 127 -1.78 9.85 14.85
N HIS A 128 -2.50 10.00 13.74
CA HIS A 128 -3.86 10.54 13.73
C HIS A 128 -4.93 9.50 13.43
N GLN A 129 -4.64 8.47 12.63
CA GLN A 129 -5.65 7.49 12.23
C GLN A 129 -5.82 6.37 13.26
N ARG A 130 -7.04 6.23 13.80
CA ARG A 130 -7.39 5.18 14.79
C ARG A 130 -8.17 4.01 14.20
N HIS A 131 -8.81 4.22 13.07
CA HIS A 131 -9.67 3.22 12.43
C HIS A 131 -8.96 2.48 11.30
N ASN A 132 -9.41 1.27 11.01
CA ASN A 132 -8.90 0.48 9.89
C ASN A 132 -9.02 1.24 8.55
N ILE A 133 -8.07 0.99 7.67
CA ILE A 133 -8.04 1.56 6.33
C ILE A 133 -8.91 0.72 5.41
N LEU A 134 -9.89 1.34 4.77
CA LEU A 134 -10.76 0.70 3.79
C LEU A 134 -10.05 0.51 2.45
N GLU A 135 -10.51 -0.46 1.68
CA GLU A 135 -10.01 -0.73 0.31
C GLU A 135 -10.11 0.52 -0.59
N ASP A 136 -11.21 1.27 -0.48
CA ASP A 136 -11.42 2.50 -1.23
C ASP A 136 -10.35 3.57 -0.89
N THR A 137 -10.14 3.85 0.40
CA THR A 137 -9.11 4.79 0.86
C THR A 137 -7.72 4.37 0.38
N TRP A 138 -7.40 3.08 0.45
CA TRP A 138 -6.15 2.55 -0.08
C TRP A 138 -6.00 2.86 -1.57
N GLN A 139 -7.02 2.64 -2.41
CA GLN A 139 -6.97 2.97 -3.83
C GLN A 139 -6.84 4.48 -4.09
N GLN A 140 -7.55 5.31 -3.33
CA GLN A 140 -7.50 6.76 -3.47
C GLN A 140 -6.11 7.32 -3.15
N VAL A 141 -5.36 6.73 -2.20
CA VAL A 141 -3.97 7.12 -1.92
C VAL A 141 -3.05 6.91 -3.12
N LEU A 142 -3.27 5.84 -3.91
CA LEU A 142 -2.51 5.63 -5.15
C LEU A 142 -2.81 6.72 -6.18
N ALA A 143 -4.09 7.08 -6.35
CA ALA A 143 -4.46 8.18 -7.24
C ALA A 143 -3.84 9.50 -6.76
N PHE A 144 -3.96 9.82 -5.47
CA PHE A 144 -3.35 10.99 -4.86
C PHE A 144 -1.85 11.06 -5.12
N SER A 145 -1.12 9.95 -4.91
CA SER A 145 0.33 9.89 -5.13
C SER A 145 0.77 10.17 -6.57
N ARG A 146 -0.14 10.04 -7.55
CA ARG A 146 0.12 10.28 -8.97
C ARG A 146 -0.24 11.68 -9.41
N TYR A 147 -1.31 12.25 -8.86
CA TYR A 147 -1.88 13.50 -9.32
C TYR A 147 -1.48 14.70 -8.47
N VAL A 148 -1.07 14.48 -7.23
CA VAL A 148 -0.74 15.55 -6.28
C VAL A 148 0.77 15.61 -6.06
N ASN A 149 1.34 16.77 -6.35
CA ASN A 149 2.75 17.07 -6.14
C ASN A 149 3.05 17.34 -4.64
N GLU A 150 4.32 17.48 -4.30
CA GLU A 150 4.80 17.73 -2.93
C GLU A 150 4.38 19.11 -2.37
N ASP A 151 4.13 20.07 -3.26
CA ASP A 151 3.55 21.38 -2.96
C ASP A 151 2.02 21.37 -2.95
N LEU A 152 1.42 20.18 -3.04
CA LEU A 152 -0.02 19.94 -3.13
C LEU A 152 -0.68 20.46 -4.41
N GLU A 153 0.11 20.85 -5.42
CA GLU A 153 -0.42 21.16 -6.74
C GLU A 153 -1.13 19.92 -7.32
N GLY A 154 -2.35 20.11 -7.82
CA GLY A 154 -3.20 19.05 -8.35
C GLY A 154 -4.24 18.51 -7.37
N TYR A 155 -4.20 18.90 -6.09
CA TYR A 155 -5.27 18.59 -5.15
C TYR A 155 -6.51 19.50 -5.37
N ASP A 156 -7.69 18.89 -5.47
CA ASP A 156 -8.98 19.57 -5.56
C ASP A 156 -9.77 19.37 -4.25
N PRO A 157 -9.98 20.43 -3.44
CA PRO A 157 -10.72 20.33 -2.17
C PRO A 157 -12.22 20.08 -2.36
N THR A 158 -12.74 20.21 -3.57
CA THR A 158 -14.13 19.85 -3.92
C THR A 158 -14.25 18.45 -4.51
N GLY A 159 -13.12 17.76 -4.68
CA GLY A 159 -13.05 16.39 -5.16
C GLY A 159 -13.64 15.38 -4.18
N ALA A 160 -13.96 14.19 -4.68
CA ALA A 160 -14.50 13.10 -3.88
C ALA A 160 -13.40 12.31 -3.14
N TRP A 161 -12.45 13.01 -2.53
CA TRP A 161 -11.38 12.37 -1.78
C TRP A 161 -11.92 11.80 -0.45
N PRO A 162 -11.32 10.71 0.08
CA PRO A 162 -11.56 10.27 1.44
C PRO A 162 -11.18 11.37 2.43
N VAL A 163 -11.98 11.54 3.48
CA VAL A 163 -11.72 12.53 4.56
C VAL A 163 -10.29 12.44 5.09
N LEU A 164 -9.71 11.25 5.20
CA LEU A 164 -8.33 11.06 5.66
C LEU A 164 -7.29 11.76 4.76
N ILE A 165 -7.53 11.83 3.44
CA ILE A 165 -6.68 12.56 2.50
C ILE A 165 -6.88 14.07 2.69
N ASP A 166 -8.12 14.54 2.85
CA ASP A 166 -8.39 15.96 3.08
C ASP A 166 -7.75 16.46 4.38
N GLU A 167 -7.85 15.68 5.47
CA GLU A 167 -7.21 15.98 6.76
C GLU A 167 -5.67 15.97 6.66
N PHE A 168 -5.10 15.07 5.86
CA PHE A 168 -3.67 15.05 5.58
C PHE A 168 -3.23 16.33 4.86
N VAL A 169 -3.96 16.72 3.82
CA VAL A 169 -3.67 17.96 3.07
C VAL A 169 -3.74 19.18 3.98
N GLU A 170 -4.76 19.25 4.84
CA GLU A 170 -4.87 20.32 5.83
C GLU A 170 -3.69 20.32 6.82
N HIS A 171 -3.25 19.15 7.27
CA HIS A 171 -2.08 19.01 8.15
C HIS A 171 -0.80 19.55 7.49
N ILE A 172 -0.59 19.24 6.21
CA ILE A 172 0.56 19.71 5.44
C ILE A 172 0.53 21.24 5.29
N TYR A 173 -0.62 21.83 4.95
CA TYR A 173 -0.75 23.30 4.87
C TYR A 173 -0.43 24.00 6.19
N ARG A 174 -0.89 23.43 7.32
CA ARG A 174 -0.56 23.94 8.65
C ARG A 174 0.94 23.85 8.90
N PHE A 175 1.57 22.72 8.61
CA PHE A 175 3.00 22.54 8.81
C PHE A 175 3.85 23.52 7.99
N PHE A 176 3.52 23.72 6.70
CA PHE A 176 4.19 24.72 5.87
C PHE A 176 4.01 26.14 6.41
N SER A 177 2.80 26.48 6.86
CA SER A 177 2.53 27.79 7.48
C SER A 177 3.40 28.01 8.74
N PHE A 178 3.51 27.00 9.61
CA PHE A 178 4.36 27.07 10.80
C PHE A 178 5.86 27.15 10.47
N SER A 179 6.31 26.42 9.45
CA SER A 179 7.73 26.43 9.04
C SER A 179 8.14 27.78 8.46
N VAL A 180 7.30 28.41 7.62
CA VAL A 180 7.53 29.78 7.12
C VAL A 180 7.59 30.78 8.28
N PHE A 181 6.68 30.67 9.26
CA PHE A 181 6.73 31.50 10.47
C PHE A 181 8.03 31.30 11.26
N PHE A 182 8.49 30.06 11.43
CA PHE A 182 9.72 29.74 12.15
C PHE A 182 10.98 30.27 11.44
N PHE A 183 11.06 30.13 10.11
CA PHE A 183 12.16 30.70 9.32
C PHE A 183 12.16 32.22 9.33
N TYR A 184 11.00 32.88 9.19
CA TYR A 184 10.90 34.35 9.34
C TYR A 184 11.35 34.83 10.72
N PHE A 185 11.09 34.06 11.76
CA PHE A 185 11.51 34.40 13.12
C PHE A 185 13.02 34.22 13.34
N LEU A 186 13.64 33.22 12.70
CA LEU A 186 15.09 33.00 12.77
C LEU A 186 15.92 33.94 11.89
N THR A 187 15.39 34.41 10.75
CA THR A 187 16.10 35.39 9.89
C THR A 187 15.99 36.83 10.39
N CYS A 188 15.18 37.09 11.40
CA CYS A 188 14.99 38.39 12.04
C CYS A 188 15.84 38.59 13.32
N PHE A 189 16.84 37.73 13.57
CA PHE A 189 17.81 37.90 14.66
C PHE A 189 19.25 37.76 14.18
#